data_AF-A0A1J3IB77-F1
#
_entry.id   AF-A0A1J3IB77-F1
#
_cell.length_a   1.000
_cell.length_b   1.000
_cell.length_c   1.000
_cell.angle_alpha   90.00
_cell.angle_beta   90.00
_cell.angle_gamma   90.00
#
_symmetry.space_group_name_H-M   'P 1'
#
loop_
_entity.id
_entity.type
_entity.pdbx_description
1 polymer ?
#
loop_
_entity_poly.entity_id
_entity_poly.type
_entity_poly.pdbx_seq_one_letter_code
_entity_poly.pdbx_strand_id
1 'polypeptide(L)'
;MLILQESCTDPTASFVIYAPVDIVAMNIVLNGGDPDYVALLPSGFAILPDGNANGGEGGSLLTVAFQILVDSVPTAKLSLGSVATVNNLIACTVERIKASMSCETA
;
A
#
# COMPACT_ATOMS: atom_id res chain seq x y z
N MET A 1 -9.42 -5.83 -12.92
CA MET A 1 -8.79 -5.81 -11.58
C MET A 1 -9.74 -5.11 -10.64
N LEU A 2 -10.15 -5.78 -9.57
CA LEU A 2 -10.90 -5.17 -8.48
C LEU A 2 -9.90 -4.71 -7.42
N ILE A 3 -10.17 -3.60 -6.72
CA ILE A 3 -9.37 -3.17 -5.57
C ILE A 3 -10.31 -3.12 -4.38
N LEU A 4 -9.98 -3.88 -3.33
CA LEU A 4 -10.58 -3.69 -2.01
C LEU A 4 -9.79 -2.59 -1.32
N GLN A 5 -10.44 -1.51 -0.94
CA GLN A 5 -9.77 -0.37 -0.31
C GLN A 5 -10.53 0.06 0.92
N GLU A 6 -9.78 0.33 1.98
CA GLU A 6 -10.26 1.00 3.18
C GLU A 6 -9.35 2.18 3.47
N SER A 7 -9.96 3.30 3.87
CA SER A 7 -9.24 4.49 4.30
C SER A 7 -9.90 5.03 5.55
N CYS A 8 -9.09 5.42 6.52
CA CYS A 8 -9.55 6.02 7.76
C CYS A 8 -8.61 7.14 8.18
N THR A 9 -9.16 8.09 8.90
CA THR A 9 -8.42 9.15 9.57
C THR A 9 -8.91 9.22 11.00
N ASP A 10 -7.97 9.18 11.94
CA ASP A 10 -8.20 9.45 13.36
C ASP A 10 -7.16 10.48 13.86
N PRO A 11 -7.22 10.93 15.13
CA PRO A 11 -6.28 11.92 15.66
C PRO A 11 -4.80 11.49 15.66
N THR A 12 -4.50 10.21 15.46
CA THR A 12 -3.14 9.64 15.46
C THR A 12 -2.58 9.43 14.07
N ALA A 13 -3.42 9.09 13.08
CA ALA A 13 -2.97 8.79 11.74
C ALA A 13 -4.09 8.91 10.69
N SER A 14 -3.68 9.08 9.43
CA SER A 14 -4.51 8.81 8.25
C SER A 14 -3.89 7.67 7.46
N PHE A 15 -4.69 6.70 7.03
CA PHE A 15 -4.18 5.58 6.25
C PHE A 15 -5.08 5.24 5.07
N VAL A 16 -4.46 4.65 4.04
CA VAL A 16 -5.13 4.01 2.92
C VAL A 16 -4.52 2.62 2.78
N ILE A 17 -5.33 1.60 3.02
CA ILE A 17 -4.96 0.19 2.87
C ILE A 17 -5.80 -0.38 1.74
N TYR A 18 -5.16 -1.11 0.82
CA TYR A 18 -5.82 -1.71 -0.32
C TYR A 18 -5.23 -3.06 -0.66
N ALA A 19 -6.01 -3.91 -1.33
CA ALA A 19 -5.57 -5.16 -1.89
C ALA A 19 -6.12 -5.30 -3.33
N PRO A 20 -5.27 -5.50 -4.34
CA PRO A 20 -5.73 -5.88 -5.67
C PRO A 20 -6.26 -7.32 -5.63
N VAL A 21 -7.41 -7.54 -6.27
CA VAL A 21 -8.11 -8.82 -6.30
C VAL A 21 -8.49 -9.18 -7.73
N ASP A 22 -8.31 -10.46 -8.08
CA ASP A 22 -8.83 -10.98 -9.35
C ASP A 22 -10.35 -11.09 -9.28
N ILE A 23 -11.01 -10.45 -10.25
CA ILE A 23 -12.47 -10.40 -10.33
C ILE A 23 -13.06 -11.79 -10.61
N VAL A 24 -12.34 -12.66 -11.32
CA VAL A 24 -12.79 -14.02 -11.62
C VAL A 24 -12.78 -14.86 -10.35
N ALA A 25 -11.67 -14.83 -9.61
CA ALA A 25 -11.56 -15.49 -8.32
C ALA A 25 -12.62 -14.96 -7.32
N MET A 26 -12.82 -13.64 -7.25
CA MET A 26 -13.83 -13.04 -6.38
C MET A 26 -15.26 -13.48 -6.75
N ASN A 27 -15.58 -13.57 -8.04
CA ASN A 27 -16.90 -14.03 -8.48
C ASN A 27 -17.14 -15.49 -8.09
N ILE A 28 -16.12 -16.36 -8.13
CA ILE A 28 -16.23 -17.75 -7.68
C ILE A 28 -16.59 -17.79 -6.19
N VAL A 29 -15.89 -17.01 -5.36
CA VAL A 29 -16.16 -16.92 -3.91
C VAL A 29 -17.55 -16.39 -3.62
N LEU A 30 -17.99 -15.32 -4.31
CA LEU A 30 -19.32 -14.75 -4.13
C LEU A 30 -20.46 -15.72 -4.51
N ASN A 31 -20.19 -16.70 -5.37
CA ASN A 31 -21.13 -17.76 -5.73
C ASN A 31 -21.01 -19.00 -4.82
N GLY A 32 -20.31 -18.91 -3.68
CA GLY A 32 -20.15 -20.00 -2.71
C GLY A 32 -19.01 -20.97 -3.01
N GLY A 33 -18.08 -20.60 -3.89
CA GLY A 33 -16.84 -21.34 -4.13
C GLY A 33 -15.81 -21.20 -3.00
N ASP A 34 -14.65 -21.82 -3.20
CA ASP A 34 -13.56 -21.85 -2.22
C ASP A 34 -12.81 -20.49 -2.13
N PRO A 35 -12.73 -19.85 -0.94
CA PRO A 35 -12.03 -18.59 -0.75
C PRO A 35 -10.51 -18.66 -0.90
N ASP A 36 -9.89 -19.84 -0.79
CA ASP A 36 -8.43 -20.00 -0.84
C ASP A 36 -7.83 -19.65 -2.22
N TYR A 37 -8.65 -19.57 -3.26
CA TYR A 37 -8.24 -19.13 -4.59
C TYR A 37 -8.00 -17.61 -4.70
N VAL A 38 -8.42 -16.82 -3.70
CA VAL A 38 -8.27 -15.37 -3.73
C VAL A 38 -6.99 -14.95 -3.00
N ALA A 39 -5.95 -14.63 -3.76
CA ALA A 39 -4.76 -14.02 -3.20
C ALA A 39 -5.04 -12.56 -2.81
N LEU A 40 -5.17 -12.30 -1.50
CA LEU A 40 -5.22 -10.95 -0.95
C LEU A 40 -3.81 -10.52 -0.56
N LEU A 41 -3.31 -9.47 -1.21
CA LEU A 41 -2.00 -8.90 -0.94
C LEU A 41 -2.14 -7.44 -0.45
N PRO A 42 -2.44 -7.23 0.84
CA PRO A 42 -2.56 -5.91 1.44
C PRO A 42 -1.33 -5.04 1.19
N SER A 43 -1.57 -3.83 0.72
CA SER A 43 -0.58 -2.78 0.49
C SER A 43 -1.19 -1.44 0.87
N GLY A 44 -0.37 -0.44 1.11
CA GLY A 44 -0.90 0.87 1.50
C GLY A 44 0.11 1.75 2.18
N PHE A 45 -0.40 2.80 2.80
CA PHE A 45 0.40 3.75 3.53
C PHE A 45 -0.36 4.36 4.71
N ALA A 46 0.39 4.85 5.69
CA ALA A 46 -0.08 5.63 6.82
C ALA A 46 0.72 6.92 6.92
N ILE A 47 0.03 8.02 7.20
CA ILE A 47 0.58 9.35 7.42
C ILE A 47 0.28 9.71 8.88
N LEU A 48 1.34 9.90 9.65
CA LEU A 48 1.28 10.25 11.06
C LEU A 48 1.84 11.66 11.25
N PRO A 49 1.36 12.42 12.25
CA PRO A 49 2.01 13.67 12.64
C PRO A 49 3.43 13.37 13.13
N ASP A 50 4.38 14.28 12.86
CA ASP A 50 5.79 14.14 13.29
C ASP A 50 6.00 14.35 14.81
N GLY A 51 4.93 14.68 15.54
CA GLY A 51 4.95 14.85 16.99
C GLY A 51 5.49 16.20 17.48
N ASN A 52 5.80 17.15 16.59
CA ASN A 52 6.35 18.44 16.99
C ASN A 52 5.25 19.42 17.42
N ALA A 53 4.80 19.32 18.68
CA ALA A 53 3.74 20.15 19.25
C ALA A 53 4.15 21.61 19.56
N ASN A 54 5.43 21.97 19.41
CA ASN A 54 5.99 23.23 19.92
C ASN A 54 6.18 24.34 18.85
N GLY A 55 5.39 24.35 17.79
CA GLY A 55 5.29 25.50 16.87
C GLY A 55 6.49 25.71 15.93
N GLY A 56 7.33 24.69 15.71
CA GLY A 56 8.26 24.65 14.57
C GLY A 56 7.54 24.23 13.28
N GLU A 57 8.20 24.34 12.13
CA GLU A 57 7.73 23.74 10.86
C GLU A 57 7.44 22.26 11.10
N GLY A 58 6.16 21.90 11.20
CA GLY A 58 5.71 20.53 11.42
C GLY A 58 5.70 19.75 10.12
N GLY A 59 6.20 18.53 10.15
CA GLY A 59 6.15 17.55 9.08
C GLY A 59 5.20 16.39 9.38
N SER A 60 5.32 15.35 8.57
CA SER A 60 4.60 14.09 8.77
C SER A 60 5.53 12.89 8.55
N LEU A 61 5.23 11.80 9.25
CA LEU A 61 5.86 10.51 9.04
C LEU A 61 5.01 9.68 8.08
N LEU A 62 5.52 9.44 6.87
CA LEU A 62 4.92 8.55 5.89
C LEU A 62 5.49 7.13 6.06
N THR A 63 4.62 6.18 6.41
CA THR A 63 4.93 4.75 6.42
C THR A 63 4.27 4.09 5.21
N VAL A 64 5.04 3.37 4.38
CA VAL A 64 4.52 2.64 3.22
C VAL A 64 4.79 1.16 3.40
N ALA A 65 3.80 0.32 3.11
CA ALA A 65 3.91 -1.13 3.20
C ALA A 65 3.35 -1.77 1.93
N PHE A 66 4.08 -2.77 1.42
CA PHE A 66 3.63 -3.58 0.30
C PHE A 66 3.78 -5.06 0.64
N GLN A 67 2.71 -5.82 0.46
CA GLN A 67 2.80 -7.27 0.35
C GLN A 67 2.79 -7.63 -1.13
N ILE A 68 3.86 -8.28 -1.60
CA ILE A 68 4.03 -8.63 -3.02
C ILE A 68 4.41 -10.10 -3.12
N LEU A 69 3.64 -10.86 -3.88
CA LEU A 69 3.97 -12.24 -4.21
C LEU A 69 4.84 -12.26 -5.48
N VAL A 70 6.14 -12.54 -5.32
CA VAL A 70 7.11 -12.59 -6.42
C VAL A 70 7.19 -14.00 -7.04
N ASP A 71 6.96 -15.02 -6.23
CA ASP A 71 6.98 -16.43 -6.63
C ASP A 71 5.96 -17.21 -5.79
N SER A 72 5.35 -18.24 -6.35
CA SER A 72 4.41 -19.12 -5.65
C SER A 72 5.11 -20.19 -4.81
N VAL A 73 6.42 -20.40 -5.01
CA VAL A 73 7.25 -21.32 -4.25
C VAL A 73 7.90 -20.57 -3.07
N PRO A 74 7.59 -20.93 -1.81
CA PRO A 74 8.10 -20.20 -0.63
C PRO A 74 9.62 -20.19 -0.49
N THR A 75 10.32 -21.14 -1.11
CA THR A 75 11.79 -21.27 -1.09
C THR A 75 12.46 -20.63 -2.30
N ALA A 76 11.70 -20.01 -3.21
CA ALA A 76 12.28 -19.31 -4.35
C ALA A 76 13.16 -18.16 -3.85
N LYS A 77 14.35 -18.05 -4.45
CA LYS A 77 15.27 -16.96 -4.12
C LYS A 77 14.79 -15.68 -4.79
N LEU A 78 14.80 -14.59 -4.04
CA LEU A 78 14.58 -13.26 -4.62
C LEU A 78 15.68 -12.97 -5.65
N SER A 79 15.26 -12.51 -6.83
CA SER A 79 16.20 -12.06 -7.85
C SER A 79 16.61 -10.60 -7.60
N LEU A 80 17.82 -10.23 -8.01
CA LEU A 80 18.26 -8.83 -7.97
C LEU A 80 17.34 -7.91 -8.79
N GLY A 81 16.76 -8.43 -9.89
CA GLY A 81 15.78 -7.70 -10.70
C GLY A 81 14.49 -7.40 -9.92
N SER A 82 13.96 -8.39 -9.20
CA SER A 82 12.76 -8.23 -8.36
C SER A 82 12.99 -7.19 -7.26
N VAL A 83 14.17 -7.21 -6.62
CA VAL A 83 14.54 -6.22 -5.59
C VAL A 83 14.57 -4.81 -6.18
N ALA A 84 15.19 -4.63 -7.37
CA ALA A 84 15.24 -3.34 -8.04
C ALA A 84 13.82 -2.83 -8.39
N THR A 85 12.93 -3.70 -8.89
CA THR A 85 11.54 -3.35 -9.18
C THR A 85 10.79 -2.91 -7.93
N VAL A 86 10.90 -3.64 -6.83
CA VAL A 86 10.23 -3.29 -5.56
C VAL A 86 10.76 -1.98 -5.00
N ASN A 87 12.07 -1.74 -5.06
CA ASN A 87 12.68 -0.48 -4.61
C ASN A 87 12.13 0.71 -5.43
N ASN A 88 12.09 0.59 -6.75
CA ASN A 88 11.53 1.62 -7.61
C ASN A 88 10.04 1.86 -7.34
N LEU A 89 9.26 0.80 -7.10
CA LEU A 89 7.85 0.91 -6.75
C LEU A 89 7.66 1.72 -5.45
N ILE A 90 8.44 1.42 -4.41
CA ILE A 90 8.40 2.14 -3.13
C ILE A 90 8.78 3.61 -3.33
N ALA A 91 9.91 3.87 -4.01
CA ALA A 91 10.40 5.22 -4.27
C ALA A 91 9.37 6.06 -5.03
N CYS A 92 8.86 5.56 -6.16
CA CYS A 92 7.84 6.25 -6.94
C CYS A 92 6.55 6.47 -6.14
N THR A 93 6.14 5.51 -5.29
CA THR A 93 4.94 5.68 -4.47
C THR A 93 5.13 6.80 -3.46
N VAL A 94 6.26 6.83 -2.75
CA VAL A 94 6.59 7.90 -1.79
C VAL A 94 6.64 9.26 -2.48
N GLU A 95 7.28 9.35 -3.65
CA GLU A 95 7.35 10.59 -4.43
C GLU A 95 5.96 11.08 -4.86
N ARG A 96 5.10 10.19 -5.34
CA ARG A 96 3.73 10.54 -5.75
C ARG A 96 2.86 10.97 -4.58
N ILE A 97 2.98 10.32 -3.42
CA ILE A 97 2.27 10.73 -2.21
C ILE A 97 2.74 12.12 -1.80
N LYS A 98 4.05 12.35 -1.71
CA LYS A 98 4.61 13.68 -1.41
C LYS A 98 4.11 14.74 -2.39
N ALA A 99 4.15 14.46 -3.69
CA ALA A 99 3.67 15.37 -4.73
C ALA A 99 2.17 15.69 -4.60
N SER A 100 1.33 14.73 -4.20
CA SER A 100 -0.10 14.97 -3.98
C SER A 100 -0.41 15.82 -2.73
N MET A 101 0.52 15.87 -1.77
CA MET A 101 0.39 16.66 -0.54
C MET A 101 1.00 18.04 -0.66
N SER A 102 1.99 18.22 -1.54
CA SER A 102 2.50 19.53 -1.93
C SER A 102 1.42 20.25 -2.74
N CYS A 103 0.53 20.98 -2.06
CA CYS A 103 -0.18 22.07 -2.74
C CYS A 103 0.89 23.04 -3.24
N GLU A 104 1.10 23.13 -4.55
CA GLU A 104 1.56 24.38 -5.13
C GLU A 104 0.53 25.42 -4.69
N THR A 105 0.94 26.31 -3.78
CA THR A 105 0.17 27.49 -3.42
C THR A 105 -0.01 28.30 -4.70
N ALA A 106 -1.16 28.12 -5.36
CA ALA A 106 -1.59 28.97 -6.46
C ALA A 106 -1.94 30.38 -5.94
#